data_AF-A0A3M1GIC7-F1
#
_entry.id   AF-A0A3M1GIC7-F1
#
_cell.length_a   1.000
_cell.length_b   1.000
_cell.length_c   1.000
_cell.angle_alpha   90.00
_cell.angle_beta   90.00
_cell.angle_gamma   90.00
#
_symmetry.space_group_name_H-M   'P 1'
#
loop_
_entity.id
_entity.type
_entity.pdbx_description
1 polymer ?
#
loop_
_entity_poly.entity_id
_entity_poly.type
_entity_poly.pdbx_seq_one_letter_code
_entity_poly.pdbx_strand_id
1 'polypeptide(L)'
;GSFGDTALAAEAANTHIQAGADVLTGSAQQVVGAIGVAKEKGIPWLGIQADQSPLAPDIVMATALYDWKPALLEMMTSHQAGELGGKVIQLTLANGGIKMLYSDKLPADVVEAAKAAEEGLVNGTIEIKVEPRQ
;
A
#
# COMPACT_ATOMS: atom_id res chain seq x y z
N GLY A 1 -17.52 -8.65 5.60
CA GLY A 1 -17.22 -7.22 5.42
C GLY A 1 -17.43 -6.83 3.98
N SER A 2 -17.74 -5.56 3.72
CA SER A 2 -17.94 -4.99 2.37
C SER A 2 -16.84 -3.96 2.07
N PHE A 3 -16.41 -3.88 0.79
CA PHE A 3 -15.42 -2.91 0.31
C PHE A 3 -15.90 -1.45 0.31
N GLY A 4 -17.18 -1.20 0.61
CA GLY A 4 -17.76 0.14 0.64
C GLY A 4 -18.27 0.58 2.02
N ASP A 5 -18.17 -0.25 3.04
CA ASP A 5 -18.76 0.06 4.35
C ASP A 5 -17.76 0.78 5.26
N THR A 6 -17.82 2.11 5.23
CA THR A 6 -16.94 2.98 6.01
C THR A 6 -17.23 2.93 7.51
N ALA A 7 -18.47 2.63 7.91
CA ALA A 7 -18.86 2.50 9.31
C ALA A 7 -18.24 1.24 9.93
N LEU A 8 -18.34 0.09 9.25
CA LEU A 8 -17.68 -1.13 9.70
C LEU A 8 -16.14 -1.01 9.70
N ALA A 9 -15.57 -0.23 8.76
CA ALA A 9 -14.14 0.07 8.78
C ALA A 9 -13.71 0.88 10.01
N ALA A 10 -14.53 1.85 10.42
CA ALA A 10 -14.30 2.63 11.65
C ALA A 10 -14.45 1.77 12.92
N GLU A 11 -15.43 0.87 12.96
CA GLU A 11 -15.62 -0.08 14.07
C GLU A 11 -14.42 -1.03 14.20
N ALA A 12 -13.95 -1.58 13.07
CA ALA A 12 -12.77 -2.43 13.04
C ALA A 12 -11.52 -1.67 13.52
N ALA A 13 -11.31 -0.43 13.07
CA ALA A 13 -10.19 0.41 13.52
C ALA A 13 -10.22 0.65 15.04
N ASN A 14 -11.39 1.00 15.58
CA ASN A 14 -11.55 1.16 17.03
C ASN A 14 -11.25 -0.13 17.80
N THR A 15 -11.69 -1.27 17.29
CA THR A 15 -11.44 -2.58 17.90
C THR A 15 -9.95 -2.90 17.94
N HIS A 16 -9.23 -2.69 16.84
CA HIS A 16 -7.79 -2.91 16.78
C HIS A 16 -7.02 -1.98 17.72
N ILE A 17 -7.40 -0.70 17.79
CA ILE A 17 -6.80 0.27 18.73
C ILE A 17 -7.04 -0.15 20.18
N GLN A 18 -8.27 -0.58 20.53
CA GLN A 18 -8.58 -1.09 21.87
C GLN A 18 -7.80 -2.36 22.21
N ALA A 19 -7.49 -3.19 21.21
CA ALA A 19 -6.62 -4.34 21.35
C ALA A 19 -5.12 -3.99 21.45
N GLY A 20 -4.75 -2.71 21.40
CA GLY A 20 -3.38 -2.22 21.58
C GLY A 20 -2.61 -1.99 20.29
N ALA A 21 -3.26 -1.97 19.12
CA ALA A 21 -2.60 -1.58 17.89
C ALA A 21 -2.13 -0.11 17.97
N ASP A 22 -0.84 0.10 17.72
CA ASP A 22 -0.15 1.38 17.74
C ASP A 22 0.14 1.94 16.33
N VAL A 23 -0.12 1.13 15.29
CA VAL A 23 -0.09 1.51 13.87
C VAL A 23 -1.26 0.80 13.18
N LEU A 24 -1.92 1.49 12.25
CA LEU A 24 -2.99 0.92 11.43
C LEU A 24 -2.65 0.94 9.93
N THR A 25 -3.29 0.04 9.19
CA THR A 25 -3.26 0.00 7.73
C THR A 25 -4.63 -0.42 7.18
N GLY A 26 -4.88 -0.15 5.91
CA GLY A 26 -6.13 -0.51 5.25
C GLY A 26 -5.99 -0.53 3.74
N SER A 27 -6.46 -1.62 3.14
CA SER A 27 -6.28 -1.93 1.71
C SER A 27 -7.57 -1.88 0.90
N ALA A 28 -8.57 -1.10 1.31
CA ALA A 28 -9.89 -1.19 0.71
C ALA A 28 -10.55 0.19 0.55
N GLN A 29 -11.52 0.32 -0.36
CA GLN A 29 -12.09 1.62 -0.74
C GLN A 29 -12.79 2.32 0.44
N GLN A 30 -13.26 1.56 1.43
CA GLN A 30 -13.83 2.06 2.68
C GLN A 30 -12.83 2.67 3.68
N VAL A 31 -11.55 2.78 3.31
CA VAL A 31 -10.46 3.24 4.19
C VAL A 31 -10.71 4.58 4.86
N VAL A 32 -11.53 5.45 4.26
CA VAL A 32 -11.89 6.77 4.81
C VAL A 32 -12.46 6.71 6.24
N GLY A 33 -13.18 5.63 6.59
CA GLY A 33 -13.67 5.43 7.96
C GLY A 33 -12.55 5.09 8.94
N ALA A 34 -11.70 4.12 8.58
CA ALA A 34 -10.60 3.64 9.42
C ALA A 34 -9.50 4.71 9.61
N ILE A 35 -9.10 5.39 8.54
CA ILE A 35 -8.11 6.47 8.60
C ILE A 35 -8.64 7.67 9.39
N GLY A 36 -9.95 7.92 9.36
CA GLY A 36 -10.59 8.93 10.21
C GLY A 36 -10.43 8.63 11.69
N VAL A 37 -10.70 7.39 12.10
CA VAL A 37 -10.48 6.93 13.48
C VAL A 37 -9.00 7.01 13.87
N ALA A 38 -8.10 6.56 13.01
CA ALA A 38 -6.66 6.65 13.26
C ALA A 38 -6.22 8.10 13.49
N LYS A 39 -6.71 9.02 12.65
CA LYS A 39 -6.46 10.46 12.77
C LYS A 39 -6.96 11.05 14.08
N GLU A 40 -8.19 10.75 14.49
CA GLU A 40 -8.75 11.21 15.77
C GLU A 40 -7.95 10.73 16.99
N LYS A 41 -7.34 9.54 16.88
CA LYS A 41 -6.54 8.93 17.95
C LYS A 41 -5.04 9.23 17.84
N GLY A 42 -4.60 9.94 16.80
CA GLY A 42 -3.18 10.20 16.55
C GLY A 42 -2.36 8.95 16.26
N ILE A 43 -3.00 7.88 15.76
CA ILE A 43 -2.36 6.60 15.45
C ILE A 43 -1.77 6.67 14.02
N PRO A 44 -0.46 6.39 13.85
CA PRO A 44 0.17 6.30 12.53
C PRO A 44 -0.54 5.33 11.58
N TRP A 45 -0.49 5.67 10.29
CA TRP A 45 -1.17 4.96 9.22
C TRP A 45 -0.23 4.59 8.08
N LEU A 46 -0.32 3.35 7.62
CA LEU A 46 0.34 2.86 6.42
C LEU A 46 -0.69 2.70 5.28
N GLY A 47 -0.55 3.51 4.24
CA GLY A 47 -1.41 3.53 3.07
C GLY A 47 -1.11 2.42 2.06
N ILE A 48 -2.14 1.99 1.33
CA ILE A 48 -2.04 0.99 0.25
C ILE A 48 -2.88 1.46 -0.95
N GLN A 49 -2.48 1.08 -2.16
CA GLN A 49 -3.11 1.37 -3.46
C GLN A 49 -2.96 2.80 -3.97
N ALA A 50 -3.44 3.79 -3.21
CA ALA A 50 -3.45 5.20 -3.58
C ALA A 50 -2.76 6.05 -2.51
N ASP A 51 -2.28 7.24 -2.89
CA ASP A 51 -1.77 8.21 -1.92
C ASP A 51 -2.92 8.71 -1.04
N GLN A 52 -2.87 8.34 0.23
CA GLN A 52 -3.86 8.69 1.25
C GLN A 52 -3.41 9.88 2.11
N SER A 53 -2.21 10.42 1.89
CA SER A 53 -1.68 11.55 2.64
C SER A 53 -2.60 12.80 2.63
N PRO A 54 -3.37 13.11 1.55
CA PRO A 54 -4.29 14.25 1.60
C PRO A 54 -5.43 14.12 2.62
N LEU A 55 -5.81 12.89 3.01
CA LEU A 55 -6.88 12.66 3.99
C LEU A 55 -6.42 12.92 5.44
N ALA A 56 -5.18 12.57 5.73
CA ALA A 56 -4.61 12.63 7.07
C ALA A 56 -3.08 12.83 7.04
N PRO A 57 -2.60 14.00 6.59
CA PRO A 57 -1.17 14.26 6.35
C PRO A 57 -0.30 14.20 7.61
N ASP A 58 -0.93 14.21 8.78
CA ASP A 58 -0.24 14.12 10.07
C ASP A 58 0.07 12.70 10.52
N ILE A 59 -0.69 11.72 10.03
CA ILE A 59 -0.60 10.34 10.50
C ILE A 59 -0.24 9.35 9.38
N VAL A 60 -0.38 9.72 8.10
CA VAL A 60 0.06 8.86 6.99
C VAL A 60 1.59 8.87 6.89
N MET A 61 2.23 7.80 7.34
CA MET A 61 3.69 7.70 7.44
C MET A 61 4.34 7.14 6.18
N ALA A 62 3.73 6.13 5.58
CA ALA A 62 4.20 5.56 4.31
C ALA A 62 3.01 5.05 3.49
N THR A 63 3.17 4.95 2.18
CA THR A 63 2.16 4.39 1.28
C THR A 63 2.80 3.49 0.23
N ALA A 64 2.28 2.27 0.09
CA ALA A 64 2.55 1.40 -1.05
C ALA A 64 1.59 1.77 -2.20
N LEU A 65 2.04 2.67 -3.07
CA LEU A 65 1.29 3.18 -4.21
C LEU A 65 1.33 2.17 -5.36
N TYR A 66 0.16 1.85 -5.93
CA TYR A 66 0.09 1.03 -7.15
C TYR A 66 0.18 1.95 -8.36
N ASP A 67 1.31 1.91 -9.06
CA ASP A 67 1.48 2.62 -10.33
C ASP A 67 1.13 1.69 -11.47
N TRP A 68 -0.06 1.88 -12.04
CA TRP A 68 -0.55 1.07 -13.15
C TRP A 68 0.09 1.43 -14.49
N LYS A 69 0.79 2.57 -14.60
CA LYS A 69 1.32 3.05 -15.89
C LYS A 69 2.26 2.04 -16.56
N PRO A 70 3.24 1.42 -15.89
CA PRO A 70 4.13 0.45 -16.53
C PRO A 70 3.35 -0.76 -17.07
N ALA A 71 2.43 -1.30 -16.27
CA ALA A 71 1.63 -2.47 -16.66
C ALA A 71 0.70 -2.16 -17.84
N LEU A 72 0.01 -1.02 -17.84
CA LEU A 72 -0.86 -0.62 -18.94
C LEU A 72 -0.06 -0.34 -20.21
N LEU A 73 1.09 0.32 -20.10
CA LEU A 73 1.97 0.56 -21.24
C LEU A 73 2.45 -0.76 -21.86
N GLU A 74 2.88 -1.71 -21.03
CA GLU A 74 3.28 -3.04 -21.48
C GLU A 74 2.15 -3.78 -22.19
N MET A 75 0.92 -3.73 -21.67
CA MET A 75 -0.25 -4.31 -22.33
C MET A 75 -0.50 -3.68 -23.71
N MET A 76 -0.44 -2.35 -23.79
CA MET A 76 -0.66 -1.60 -25.03
C MET A 76 0.41 -1.91 -26.08
N THR A 77 1.68 -1.93 -25.68
CA THR A 77 2.80 -2.27 -26.57
C THR A 77 2.73 -3.71 -27.05
N SER A 78 2.42 -4.67 -26.16
CA SER A 78 2.27 -6.09 -26.52
C SER A 78 1.14 -6.27 -27.55
N HIS A 79 0.00 -5.62 -27.31
CA HIS A 79 -1.13 -5.65 -28.24
C HIS A 79 -0.77 -5.09 -29.62
N GLN A 80 -0.07 -3.95 -29.67
CA GLN A 80 0.41 -3.35 -30.92
C GLN A 80 1.40 -4.25 -31.67
N ALA A 81 2.17 -5.08 -30.96
CA ALA A 81 3.07 -6.08 -31.53
C ALA A 81 2.35 -7.37 -32.00
N GLY A 82 1.03 -7.47 -31.83
CA GLY A 82 0.25 -8.65 -32.18
C GLY A 82 0.23 -9.75 -31.10
N GLU A 83 0.82 -9.49 -29.93
CA GLU A 83 0.78 -10.40 -28.79
C GLU A 83 -0.52 -10.17 -27.99
N LEU A 84 -1.42 -11.15 -28.02
CA LEU A 84 -2.74 -11.04 -27.40
C LEU A 84 -2.83 -11.83 -26.09
N GLY A 85 -2.79 -11.12 -24.96
CA GLY A 85 -3.11 -11.66 -23.64
C GLY A 85 -2.21 -12.81 -23.17
N GLY A 86 -2.71 -13.65 -22.26
CA GLY A 86 -2.01 -14.84 -21.74
C GLY A 86 -0.84 -14.56 -20.79
N LYS A 87 -0.45 -13.29 -20.61
CA LYS A 87 0.61 -12.85 -19.71
C LYS A 87 0.04 -12.32 -18.40
N VAL A 88 0.61 -12.74 -17.29
CA VAL A 88 0.41 -12.11 -15.98
C VAL A 88 1.42 -10.99 -15.83
N ILE A 89 0.95 -9.75 -15.72
CA ILE A 89 1.80 -8.59 -15.42
C ILE A 89 1.63 -8.28 -13.94
N GLN A 90 2.57 -8.78 -13.14
CA GLN A 90 2.58 -8.55 -11.70
C GLN A 90 3.14 -7.16 -11.40
N LEU A 91 2.46 -6.39 -10.55
CA LEU A 91 3.02 -5.13 -10.03
C LEU A 91 4.08 -5.45 -8.97
N THR A 92 5.28 -4.93 -9.15
CA THR A 92 6.43 -5.14 -8.25
C THR A 92 7.17 -3.82 -8.03
N LEU A 93 8.03 -3.77 -7.02
CA LEU A 93 8.99 -2.66 -6.88
C LEU A 93 9.96 -2.64 -8.07
N ALA A 94 10.41 -3.81 -8.54
CA ALA A 94 11.41 -3.93 -9.61
C ALA A 94 10.93 -3.37 -10.96
N ASN A 95 9.67 -3.58 -11.33
CA ASN A 95 9.08 -3.03 -12.56
C ASN A 95 8.38 -1.68 -12.36
N GLY A 96 8.50 -1.09 -11.16
CA GLY A 96 7.88 0.19 -10.82
C GLY A 96 6.35 0.16 -10.74
N GLY A 97 5.73 -1.03 -10.75
CA GLY A 97 4.29 -1.20 -10.55
C GLY A 97 3.84 -0.95 -9.10
N ILE A 98 4.76 -1.07 -8.14
CA ILE A 98 4.62 -0.59 -6.77
C ILE A 98 5.66 0.49 -6.53
N LYS A 99 5.26 1.58 -5.89
CA LYS A 99 6.16 2.66 -5.45
C LYS A 99 5.92 2.98 -3.99
N MET A 100 6.98 3.20 -3.24
CA MET A 100 6.87 3.64 -1.86
C MET A 100 6.87 5.17 -1.79
N LEU A 101 5.90 5.72 -1.08
CA LEU A 101 5.87 7.12 -0.66
C LEU A 101 6.12 7.16 0.85
N TYR A 102 6.98 8.08 1.29
CA TYR A 102 7.33 8.25 2.70
C TYR A 102 7.00 9.67 3.14
N SER A 103 6.48 9.82 4.36
CA SER A 103 6.30 11.10 5.02
C SER A 103 7.66 11.74 5.31
N ASP A 104 7.73 13.06 5.16
CA ASP A 104 8.86 13.90 5.56
C ASP A 104 9.08 13.95 7.09
N LYS A 105 8.11 13.45 7.87
CA LYS A 105 8.18 13.36 9.33
C LYS A 105 8.95 12.12 9.81
N LEU A 106 9.21 11.16 8.92
CA LEU A 106 9.96 9.96 9.29
C LEU A 106 11.45 10.30 9.51
N PRO A 107 12.08 9.74 10.56
CA PRO A 107 13.53 9.83 10.73
C PRO A 107 14.29 9.28 9.53
N ALA A 108 15.44 9.87 9.23
CA ALA A 108 16.23 9.51 8.04
C ALA A 108 16.69 8.04 8.07
N ASP A 109 17.10 7.54 9.22
CA ASP A 109 17.51 6.14 9.43
C ASP A 109 16.36 5.15 9.19
N VAL A 110 15.13 5.53 9.52
CA VAL A 110 13.93 4.73 9.24
C VAL A 110 13.66 4.66 7.73
N VAL A 111 13.79 5.79 7.03
CA VAL A 111 13.61 5.84 5.57
C VAL A 111 14.73 5.06 4.86
N GLU A 112 15.96 5.14 5.34
CA GLU A 112 17.10 4.36 4.83
C GLU A 112 16.89 2.85 5.01
N ALA A 113 16.43 2.42 6.20
CA ALA A 113 16.11 1.03 6.45
C ALA A 113 14.98 0.52 5.52
N ALA A 114 13.97 1.36 5.28
CA ALA A 114 12.88 1.03 4.36
C ALA A 114 13.39 0.88 2.91
N LYS A 115 14.25 1.79 2.44
CA LYS A 115 14.88 1.70 1.11
C LYS A 115 15.79 0.48 0.96
N ALA A 116 16.53 0.11 2.01
CA ALA A 116 17.33 -1.12 2.00
C ALA A 116 16.42 -2.37 1.86
N ALA A 117 15.24 -2.36 2.49
CA ALA A 117 14.26 -3.43 2.31
C ALA A 117 13.65 -3.41 0.89
N GLU A 118 13.40 -2.24 0.30
CA GLU A 118 12.97 -2.13 -1.11
C GLU A 118 14.03 -2.72 -2.06
N GLU A 119 15.30 -2.36 -1.89
CA GLU A 119 16.40 -2.92 -2.67
C GLU A 119 16.50 -4.43 -2.50
N GLY A 120 16.32 -4.93 -1.27
CA GLY A 120 16.29 -6.36 -0.98
C GLY A 120 15.17 -7.10 -1.71
N LEU A 121 13.98 -6.49 -1.81
CA LEU A 121 12.85 -7.01 -2.58
C LEU A 121 13.10 -6.97 -4.09
N VAL A 122 13.81 -5.95 -4.59
CA VAL A 122 14.15 -5.80 -6.01
C VAL A 122 15.22 -6.79 -6.45
N ASN A 123 16.25 -7.01 -5.63
CA ASN A 123 17.37 -7.90 -5.94
C ASN A 123 17.15 -9.36 -5.50
N GLY A 124 16.03 -9.66 -4.84
CA GLY A 124 15.66 -11.01 -4.41
C GLY A 124 16.35 -11.50 -3.14
N THR A 125 17.11 -10.65 -2.43
CA THR A 125 17.66 -11.02 -1.11
C THR A 125 16.58 -11.04 -0.02
N ILE A 126 15.45 -10.35 -0.25
CA ILE A 126 14.21 -10.47 0.52
C ILE A 126 13.14 -11.06 -0.40
N GLU A 127 12.54 -12.17 0.02
CA GLU A 127 11.45 -12.82 -0.70
C GLU A 127 10.17 -12.86 0.14
N ILE A 128 9.05 -12.43 -0.47
CA ILE A 128 7.72 -12.57 0.11
C ILE A 128 7.15 -13.91 -0.37
N LYS A 129 7.00 -14.87 0.53
CA LYS A 129 6.35 -16.15 0.21
C LYS A 129 4.86 -15.93 0.08
N VAL A 130 4.33 -16.16 -1.13
CA VAL A 130 2.89 -16.14 -1.36
C VAL A 130 2.29 -17.40 -0.76
N GLU A 131 1.43 -17.25 0.24
CA GLU A 131 0.64 -18.37 0.72
C GLU A 131 -0.41 -18.76 -0.34
N PRO A 132 -0.59 -20.07 -0.61
CA PRO A 132 -1.65 -20.51 -1.52
C PRO A 132 -2.99 -20.05 -0.96
N ARG A 133 -3.86 -19.52 -1.84
CA ARG A 133 -5.23 -19.18 -1.46
C ARG A 133 -5.90 -20.43 -0.91
N GLN A 134 -6.34 -20.39 0.35
CA GLN A 134 -7.24 -21.40 0.93
C GLN A 134 -8.65 -21.26 0.35
#